data_AF-A0A7C5HIY5-F1
#
_entry.id   AF-A0A7C5HIY5-F1
#
_cell.length_a   1.000
_cell.length_b   1.000
_cell.length_c   1.000
_cell.angle_alpha   90.00
_cell.angle_beta   90.00
_cell.angle_gamma   90.00
#
_symmetry.space_group_name_H-M   'P 1'
#
loop_
_entity.id
_entity.type
_entity.pdbx_description
1 polymer ?
#
loop_
_entity_poly.entity_id
_entity_poly.type
_entity_poly.pdbx_seq_one_letter_code
_entity_poly.pdbx_strand_id
1 'polypeptide(L)'
;MLDALKILWHLAWGRRTLWQYYTNVTWRTCERCLAWHGRIGASPRVFPNPNDGCERKLLAFPVWELSTYREKARLMRRRVEEELERRRLFQEAKEALAKAPEQAMELFDRAAAVDVYIPELEQLAREHGESLAGAPELSARLREIFLRRWSEKFAKARYERLPERMRLAREKWGENRIKELFP
;
A
#
# COMPACT_ATOMS: atom_id res chain seq x y z
N MET A 1 -11.26 29.80 4.49
CA MET A 1 -11.21 30.64 5.72
C MET A 1 -10.43 29.99 6.87
N LEU A 2 -10.72 28.75 7.27
CA LEU A 2 -10.02 28.07 8.37
C LEU A 2 -8.49 27.93 8.17
N ASP A 3 -8.03 27.67 6.95
CA ASP A 3 -6.60 27.49 6.69
C ASP A 3 -5.83 28.82 6.69
N ALA A 4 -6.43 29.92 6.26
CA ALA A 4 -5.82 31.25 6.34
C ALA A 4 -5.60 31.66 7.81
N LEU A 5 -6.57 31.40 8.68
CA LEU A 5 -6.42 31.64 10.13
C LEU A 5 -5.32 30.78 10.75
N LYS A 6 -5.20 29.51 10.35
CA LYS A 6 -4.12 28.62 10.82
C LYS A 6 -2.75 29.07 10.32
N ILE A 7 -2.65 29.53 9.06
CA ILE A 7 -1.42 30.10 8.51
C ILE A 7 -1.01 31.34 9.32
N LEU A 8 -1.93 32.28 9.53
CA LEU A 8 -1.68 33.48 10.33
C LEU A 8 -1.25 33.15 11.76
N TRP A 9 -1.91 32.17 12.39
CA TRP A 9 -1.53 31.64 13.69
C TRP A 9 -0.08 31.14 13.68
N HIS A 10 0.27 30.24 12.77
CA HIS A 10 1.64 29.74 12.67
C HIS A 10 2.67 30.86 12.48
N LEU A 11 2.38 31.83 11.61
CA LEU A 11 3.24 32.99 11.36
C LEU A 11 3.40 33.88 12.60
N ALA A 12 2.33 34.13 13.37
CA ALA A 12 2.38 34.89 14.62
C ALA A 12 3.30 34.25 15.67
N TRP A 13 3.40 32.91 15.67
CA TRP A 13 4.36 32.16 16.49
C TRP A 13 5.75 32.00 15.84
N GLY A 14 6.05 32.73 14.77
CA GLY A 14 7.35 32.68 14.07
C GLY A 14 7.58 31.40 13.26
N ARG A 15 6.55 30.57 13.04
CA ARG A 15 6.66 29.28 12.37
C ARG A 15 6.47 29.45 10.86
N ARG A 16 7.58 29.53 10.14
CA ARG A 16 7.59 29.62 8.67
C ARG A 16 7.56 28.26 7.97
N THR A 17 7.94 27.20 8.69
CA THR A 17 8.07 25.84 8.17
C THR A 17 7.23 24.87 8.99
N LEU A 18 6.57 23.94 8.30
CA LEU A 18 5.89 22.80 8.87
C LEU A 18 6.49 21.52 8.31
N TRP A 19 6.16 20.38 8.94
CA TRP A 19 6.68 19.07 8.55
C TRP A 19 5.51 18.11 8.32
N GLN A 20 5.58 17.34 7.23
CA GLN A 20 4.65 16.25 6.94
C GLN A 20 5.36 14.91 7.08
N TYR A 21 4.75 13.98 7.81
CA TYR A 21 5.27 12.63 7.95
C TYR A 21 4.93 11.79 6.72
N TYR A 22 5.95 11.20 6.11
CA TYR A 22 5.85 10.37 4.92
C TYR A 22 6.47 9.00 5.19
N THR A 23 5.81 7.95 4.72
CA THR A 23 6.31 6.57 4.71
C THR A 23 5.76 5.90 3.45
N ASN A 24 6.40 4.85 2.96
CA ASN A 24 5.88 4.10 1.82
C ASN A 24 4.66 3.28 2.28
N VAL A 25 3.54 3.34 1.56
CA VAL A 25 2.38 2.48 1.87
C VAL A 25 2.58 1.17 1.12
N THR A 26 3.06 0.16 1.83
CA THR A 26 3.37 -1.19 1.30
C THR A 26 2.94 -2.25 2.30
N TRP A 27 2.84 -3.51 1.89
CA TRP A 27 2.52 -4.65 2.76
C TRP A 27 3.40 -4.79 4.01
N ARG A 28 4.67 -4.35 3.98
CA ARG A 28 5.60 -4.45 5.13
C ARG A 28 5.47 -3.32 6.13
N THR A 29 4.84 -2.21 5.74
CA THR A 29 4.88 -1.00 6.57
C THR A 29 4.01 -1.21 7.80
N CYS A 30 4.59 -1.00 8.99
CA CYS A 30 3.87 -1.24 10.23
C CYS A 30 2.70 -0.25 10.40
N GLU A 31 1.64 -0.70 11.07
CA GLU A 31 0.44 0.11 11.30
C GLU A 31 0.75 1.42 12.04
N ARG A 32 1.74 1.39 12.96
CA ARG A 32 2.19 2.60 13.65
C ARG A 32 2.68 3.65 12.65
N CYS A 33 3.50 3.28 11.67
CA CYS A 33 3.98 4.22 10.65
C CYS A 33 2.84 4.69 9.73
N LEU A 34 1.91 3.80 9.38
CA LEU A 34 0.73 4.14 8.60
C LEU A 34 -0.18 5.14 9.34
N ALA A 35 -0.34 5.02 10.65
CA ALA A 35 -1.13 5.96 11.48
C ALA A 35 -0.54 7.39 11.51
N TRP A 36 0.77 7.51 11.30
CA TRP A 36 1.46 8.80 11.17
C TRP A 36 1.48 9.33 9.74
N HIS A 37 1.24 8.50 8.73
CA HIS A 37 1.32 8.88 7.32
C HIS A 37 0.39 10.06 6.99
N GLY A 38 0.98 11.14 6.46
CA GLY A 38 0.27 12.36 6.11
C GLY A 38 0.04 13.33 7.28
N ARG A 39 0.40 12.98 8.53
CA ARG A 39 0.32 13.91 9.67
C ARG A 39 1.20 15.13 9.44
N ILE A 40 0.67 16.31 9.76
CA ILE A 40 1.37 17.59 9.68
C ILE A 40 1.66 18.08 11.10
N GLY A 41 2.89 18.52 11.33
CA GLY A 41 3.37 18.98 12.63
C GLY A 41 4.16 20.28 12.51
N ALA A 42 4.17 21.04 13.60
CA ALA A 42 4.87 22.32 13.71
C ALA A 42 6.30 22.19 14.26
N SER A 43 6.79 20.97 14.48
CA SER A 43 8.17 20.66 14.86
C SER A 43 8.46 19.22 14.43
N PRO A 44 9.68 18.87 14.01
CA PRO A 44 10.04 17.47 13.72
C PRO A 44 10.00 16.61 14.98
N ARG A 45 10.12 17.23 16.17
CA ARG A 45 10.17 16.54 17.47
C ARG A 45 8.84 15.90 17.90
N VAL A 46 7.72 16.25 17.26
CA VAL A 46 6.41 15.67 17.57
C VAL A 46 6.19 14.30 16.92
N PHE A 47 7.06 13.92 15.99
CA PHE A 47 6.96 12.68 15.25
C PHE A 47 7.78 11.56 15.93
N PRO A 48 7.37 10.29 15.77
CA PRO A 48 8.08 9.16 16.37
C PRO A 48 9.52 9.08 15.87
N ASN A 49 10.42 8.66 16.77
CA ASN A 49 11.85 8.57 16.51
C ASN A 49 12.15 7.48 15.45
N PRO A 50 12.97 7.77 14.42
CA PRO A 50 13.31 6.89 13.29
C PRO A 50 13.85 5.48 13.63
N ASN A 51 14.29 5.22 14.86
CA ASN A 51 15.02 4.00 15.25
C ASN A 51 14.20 2.70 15.33
N ASP A 52 13.07 2.58 14.62
CA ASP A 52 12.24 1.36 14.59
C ASP A 52 12.38 0.54 13.29
N GLY A 53 13.39 0.85 12.47
CA GLY A 53 13.67 0.15 11.22
C GLY A 53 12.68 0.42 10.07
N CYS A 54 11.70 1.31 10.25
CA CYS A 54 10.75 1.66 9.19
C CYS A 54 11.26 2.81 8.31
N GLU A 55 11.17 2.65 6.98
CA GLU A 55 11.48 3.72 6.02
C GLU A 55 10.47 4.87 6.12
N ARG A 56 10.96 6.05 6.47
CA ARG A 56 10.14 7.27 6.59
C ARG A 56 10.95 8.53 6.40
N LYS A 57 10.25 9.60 6.06
CA LYS A 57 10.80 10.93 5.81
C LYS A 57 9.92 11.97 6.46
N LEU A 58 10.55 13.02 7.00
CA LEU A 58 9.85 14.25 7.38
C LEU A 58 10.05 15.25 6.25
N LEU A 59 8.97 15.56 5.54
CA LEU A 59 8.98 16.50 4.44
C LEU A 59 8.72 17.90 4.99
N ALA A 60 9.76 18.73 5.01
CA ALA A 60 9.61 20.14 5.36
C ALA A 60 8.90 20.88 4.23
N PHE A 61 7.96 21.77 4.57
CA PHE A 61 7.26 22.60 3.61
C PHE A 61 6.90 23.96 4.22
N PRO A 62 6.78 25.00 3.39
CA PRO A 62 6.49 26.33 3.91
C PRO A 62 5.02 26.46 4.33
N VAL A 63 4.77 27.28 5.36
CA VAL A 63 3.43 27.38 5.97
C VAL A 63 2.35 27.87 5.00
N TRP A 64 2.68 28.69 4.01
CA TRP A 64 1.71 29.18 3.01
C TRP A 64 1.18 28.06 2.10
N GLU A 65 1.85 26.90 2.02
CA GLU A 65 1.39 25.71 1.28
C GLU A 65 0.52 24.77 2.14
N LEU A 66 0.09 25.19 3.34
CA LEU A 66 -0.68 24.35 4.25
C LEU A 66 -1.92 23.71 3.62
N SER A 67 -2.67 24.45 2.80
CA SER A 67 -3.86 23.92 2.12
C SER A 67 -3.50 22.76 1.18
N THR A 68 -2.49 22.96 0.32
CA THR A 68 -1.96 21.94 -0.59
C THR A 68 -1.50 20.69 0.16
N TYR A 69 -0.76 20.86 1.26
CA TYR A 69 -0.27 19.73 2.03
C TYR A 69 -1.37 19.01 2.82
N ARG A 70 -2.45 19.69 3.20
CA ARG A 70 -3.64 19.06 3.79
C ARG A 70 -4.38 18.20 2.79
N GLU A 71 -4.47 18.62 1.54
CA GLU A 71 -5.05 17.78 0.48
C GLU A 71 -4.17 16.57 0.20
N LYS A 72 -2.85 16.76 0.09
CA LYS A 72 -1.89 15.63 0.03
C LYS A 72 -2.08 14.68 1.22
N ALA A 73 -2.22 15.20 2.44
CA ALA A 73 -2.46 14.39 3.64
C ALA A 73 -3.76 13.59 3.57
N ARG A 74 -4.82 14.13 2.96
CA ARG A 74 -6.08 13.42 2.73
C ARG A 74 -5.88 12.24 1.79
N LEU A 75 -5.22 12.45 0.64
CA LEU A 75 -4.92 11.38 -0.32
C LEU A 75 -4.01 10.31 0.27
N MET A 76 -3.01 10.73 1.06
CA MET A 76 -2.12 9.84 1.81
C MET A 76 -2.89 8.94 2.77
N ARG A 77 -3.81 9.50 3.57
CA ARG A 77 -4.65 8.72 4.50
C ARG A 77 -5.58 7.75 3.78
N ARG A 78 -6.20 8.17 2.68
CA ARG A 78 -7.03 7.28 1.86
C ARG A 78 -6.25 6.05 1.38
N ARG A 79 -5.01 6.22 0.94
CA ARG A 79 -4.14 5.09 0.54
C ARG A 79 -3.82 4.16 1.70
N VAL A 80 -3.66 4.70 2.90
CA VAL A 80 -3.48 3.88 4.12
C VAL A 80 -4.72 3.04 4.38
N GLU A 81 -5.91 3.65 4.34
CA GLU A 81 -7.18 2.95 4.55
C GLU A 81 -7.37 1.83 3.51
N GLU A 82 -7.08 2.11 2.23
CA GLU A 82 -7.11 1.12 1.15
C GLU A 82 -6.14 -0.05 1.40
N GLU A 83 -4.90 0.21 1.84
CA GLU A 83 -3.91 -0.83 2.14
C GLU A 83 -4.26 -1.63 3.40
N LEU A 84 -4.81 -1.01 4.45
CA LEU A 84 -5.25 -1.72 5.65
C LEU A 84 -6.44 -2.63 5.33
N GLU A 85 -7.39 -2.15 4.55
CA GLU A 85 -8.51 -2.97 4.06
C GLU A 85 -8.02 -4.12 3.19
N ARG A 86 -7.06 -3.87 2.28
CA ARG A 86 -6.42 -4.93 1.49
C ARG A 86 -5.84 -6.03 2.37
N ARG A 87 -5.09 -5.67 3.42
CA ARG A 87 -4.49 -6.64 4.35
C ARG A 87 -5.55 -7.46 5.06
N ARG A 88 -6.60 -6.82 5.55
CA ARG A 88 -7.74 -7.48 6.19
C ARG A 88 -8.38 -8.50 5.24
N LEU A 89 -8.72 -8.07 4.02
CA LEU A 89 -9.31 -8.94 2.99
C LEU A 89 -8.39 -10.10 2.62
N PHE A 90 -7.08 -9.86 2.47
CA PHE A 90 -6.11 -10.90 2.13
C PHE A 90 -5.98 -11.95 3.24
N GLN A 91 -5.97 -11.50 4.51
CA GLN A 91 -5.91 -12.40 5.66
C GLN A 91 -7.21 -13.23 5.81
N GLU A 92 -8.37 -12.60 5.65
CA GLU A 92 -9.66 -13.30 5.64
C GLU A 92 -9.75 -14.31 4.50
N ALA A 93 -9.22 -13.98 3.31
CA ALA A 93 -9.17 -14.89 2.18
C ALA A 93 -8.34 -16.14 2.47
N LYS A 94 -7.18 -15.98 3.13
CA LYS A 94 -6.33 -17.10 3.56
C LYS A 94 -7.06 -18.03 4.53
N GLU A 95 -7.74 -17.46 5.51
CA GLU A 95 -8.49 -18.21 6.52
C GLU A 95 -9.69 -18.95 5.91
N ALA A 96 -10.33 -18.35 4.90
CA ALA A 96 -11.45 -18.95 4.18
C ALA A 96 -11.04 -20.02 3.16
N LEU A 97 -9.78 -20.04 2.69
CA LEU A 97 -9.34 -20.81 1.52
C LEU A 97 -9.70 -22.30 1.57
N ALA A 98 -9.58 -22.93 2.74
CA ALA A 98 -9.88 -24.37 2.90
C ALA A 98 -11.36 -24.67 3.15
N LYS A 99 -12.13 -23.71 3.69
CA LYS A 99 -13.51 -23.94 4.18
C LYS A 99 -14.57 -23.38 3.25
N ALA A 100 -14.26 -22.29 2.56
CA ALA A 100 -15.16 -21.54 1.69
C ALA A 100 -14.35 -20.99 0.49
N PRO A 101 -13.93 -21.84 -0.46
CA PRO A 101 -13.02 -21.46 -1.54
C PRO A 101 -13.60 -20.35 -2.42
N GLU A 102 -14.90 -20.36 -2.72
CA GLU A 102 -15.55 -19.30 -3.49
C GLU A 102 -15.44 -17.93 -2.80
N GLN A 103 -15.74 -17.89 -1.50
CA GLN A 103 -15.61 -16.68 -0.70
C GLN A 103 -14.15 -16.21 -0.65
N ALA A 104 -13.20 -17.14 -0.51
CA ALA A 104 -11.78 -16.83 -0.53
C ALA A 104 -11.36 -16.18 -1.87
N MET A 105 -11.87 -16.69 -3.00
CA MET A 105 -11.58 -16.11 -4.32
C MET A 105 -12.07 -14.67 -4.43
N GLU A 106 -13.29 -14.38 -3.98
CA GLU A 106 -13.84 -13.02 -3.98
C GLU A 106 -13.01 -12.08 -3.11
N LEU A 107 -12.61 -12.53 -1.93
CA LEU A 107 -11.78 -11.74 -1.01
C LEU A 107 -10.39 -11.48 -1.59
N PHE A 108 -9.75 -12.49 -2.20
CA PHE A 108 -8.48 -12.32 -2.90
C PHE A 108 -8.59 -11.34 -4.07
N ASP A 109 -9.66 -11.43 -4.88
CA ASP A 109 -9.85 -10.51 -6.00
C ASP A 109 -10.02 -9.06 -5.52
N ARG A 110 -10.82 -8.85 -4.46
CA ARG A 110 -11.00 -7.53 -3.84
C ARG A 110 -9.70 -6.97 -3.26
N ALA A 111 -8.92 -7.80 -2.58
CA ALA A 111 -7.61 -7.39 -2.08
C ALA A 111 -6.67 -7.03 -3.25
N ALA A 112 -6.55 -7.91 -4.24
CA ALA A 112 -5.67 -7.74 -5.38
C ALA A 112 -6.04 -6.53 -6.26
N ALA A 113 -7.31 -6.12 -6.29
CA ALA A 113 -7.74 -4.88 -6.95
C ALA A 113 -7.07 -3.63 -6.35
N VAL A 114 -6.84 -3.61 -5.04
CA VAL A 114 -6.10 -2.52 -4.36
C VAL A 114 -4.63 -2.58 -4.78
N ASP A 115 -3.95 -3.71 -4.51
CA ASP A 115 -2.58 -3.95 -4.93
C ASP A 115 -2.23 -5.45 -4.84
N VAL A 116 -1.21 -5.86 -5.61
CA VAL A 116 -0.67 -7.22 -5.61
C VAL A 116 0.80 -7.17 -5.23
N TYR A 117 1.20 -7.91 -4.20
CA TYR A 117 2.59 -8.01 -3.77
C TYR A 117 3.09 -9.45 -3.89
N ILE A 118 4.08 -9.67 -4.75
CA ILE A 118 4.68 -11.00 -4.96
C ILE A 118 5.11 -11.66 -3.64
N PRO A 119 5.77 -10.97 -2.69
CA PRO A 119 6.15 -11.62 -1.42
C PRO A 119 4.97 -12.14 -0.59
N GLU A 120 3.81 -11.49 -0.64
CA GLU A 120 2.59 -12.00 0.02
C GLU A 120 2.04 -13.23 -0.70
N LEU A 121 2.13 -13.28 -2.04
CA LEU A 121 1.77 -14.47 -2.81
C LEU A 121 2.75 -15.64 -2.55
N GLU A 122 4.04 -15.36 -2.39
CA GLU A 122 5.04 -16.36 -2.00
C GLU A 122 4.77 -16.90 -0.59
N GLN A 123 4.33 -16.04 0.33
CA GLN A 123 3.90 -16.48 1.65
C GLN A 123 2.65 -17.35 1.57
N LEU A 124 1.64 -16.93 0.80
CA LEU A 124 0.42 -17.72 0.56
C LEU A 124 0.74 -19.11 0.01
N ALA A 125 1.56 -19.19 -1.04
CA ALA A 125 1.95 -20.46 -1.65
C ALA A 125 2.78 -21.35 -0.71
N ARG A 126 3.60 -20.77 0.18
CA ARG A 126 4.31 -21.56 1.20
C ARG A 126 3.39 -22.11 2.28
N GLU A 127 2.43 -21.32 2.74
CA GLU A 127 1.53 -21.69 3.83
C GLU A 127 0.43 -22.66 3.38
N HIS A 128 -0.01 -22.58 2.12
CA HIS A 128 -1.12 -23.38 1.59
C HIS A 128 -0.75 -24.25 0.37
N GLY A 129 0.53 -24.37 0.05
CA GLY A 129 1.00 -25.04 -1.17
C GLY A 129 0.58 -26.50 -1.30
N GLU A 130 0.61 -27.26 -0.21
CA GLU A 130 0.16 -28.66 -0.20
C GLU A 130 -1.34 -28.78 -0.50
N SER A 131 -2.16 -27.92 0.12
CA SER A 131 -3.60 -27.88 -0.13
C SER A 131 -3.93 -27.45 -1.56
N LEU A 132 -3.18 -26.50 -2.11
CA LEU A 132 -3.34 -26.04 -3.49
C LEU A 132 -2.89 -27.08 -4.51
N ALA A 133 -1.83 -27.85 -4.21
CA ALA A 133 -1.39 -28.96 -5.06
C ALA A 133 -2.45 -30.07 -5.15
N GLY A 134 -3.22 -30.30 -4.07
CA GLY A 134 -4.37 -31.21 -4.06
C GLY A 134 -5.63 -30.67 -4.76
N ALA A 135 -5.64 -29.39 -5.15
CA ALA A 135 -6.79 -28.70 -5.75
C ALA A 135 -6.36 -27.86 -6.98
N PRO A 136 -6.00 -28.51 -8.11
CA PRO A 136 -5.45 -27.83 -9.28
C PRO A 136 -6.39 -26.78 -9.89
N GLU A 137 -7.70 -27.01 -9.83
CA GLU A 137 -8.71 -26.06 -10.30
C GLU A 137 -8.71 -24.77 -9.46
N LEU A 138 -8.51 -24.89 -8.14
CA LEU A 138 -8.41 -23.76 -7.22
C LEU A 138 -7.11 -22.97 -7.46
N SER A 139 -5.99 -23.67 -7.65
CA SER A 139 -4.71 -23.06 -8.05
C SER A 139 -4.84 -22.25 -9.34
N ALA A 140 -5.47 -22.84 -10.37
CA ALA A 140 -5.66 -22.18 -11.66
C ALA A 140 -6.50 -20.90 -11.56
N ARG A 141 -7.56 -20.91 -10.73
CA ARG A 141 -8.42 -19.74 -10.49
C ARG A 141 -7.69 -18.63 -9.73
N LEU A 142 -6.92 -18.97 -8.70
CA LEU A 142 -6.05 -18.02 -8.00
C LEU A 142 -5.03 -17.38 -8.94
N ARG A 143 -4.39 -18.20 -9.79
CA ARG A 143 -3.47 -17.72 -10.82
C ARG A 143 -4.14 -16.69 -11.73
N GLU A 144 -5.34 -16.98 -12.23
CA GLU A 144 -6.07 -16.07 -13.12
C GLU A 144 -6.34 -14.73 -12.45
N ILE A 145 -6.84 -14.75 -11.20
CA ILE A 145 -7.09 -13.53 -10.41
C ILE A 145 -5.79 -12.73 -10.27
N PHE A 146 -4.70 -13.36 -9.80
CA PHE A 146 -3.46 -12.63 -9.53
C PHE A 146 -2.77 -12.13 -10.79
N LEU A 147 -2.78 -12.89 -11.90
CA LEU A 147 -2.24 -12.43 -13.17
C LEU A 147 -2.99 -11.22 -13.70
N ARG A 148 -4.33 -11.28 -13.72
CA ARG A 148 -5.17 -10.17 -14.16
C ARG A 148 -4.90 -8.91 -13.34
N ARG A 149 -4.92 -9.02 -12.01
CA ARG A 149 -4.69 -7.89 -11.10
C ARG A 149 -3.25 -7.38 -11.12
N TRP A 150 -2.28 -8.26 -11.39
CA TRP A 150 -0.88 -7.88 -11.56
C TRP A 150 -0.66 -7.05 -12.83
N SER A 151 -1.29 -7.40 -13.96
CA SER A 151 -1.21 -6.58 -15.17
C SER A 151 -1.94 -5.24 -14.99
N GLU A 152 -3.15 -5.25 -14.41
CA GLU A 152 -3.90 -4.02 -14.07
C GLU A 152 -3.10 -3.06 -13.18
N LYS A 153 -2.27 -3.59 -12.27
CA LYS A 153 -1.38 -2.79 -11.42
C LYS A 153 -0.47 -1.88 -12.23
N PHE A 154 0.10 -2.34 -13.35
CA PHE A 154 1.02 -1.54 -14.17
C PHE A 154 0.33 -0.50 -15.05
N ALA A 155 -0.99 -0.61 -15.25
CA ALA A 155 -1.80 0.43 -15.88
C ALA A 155 -2.11 1.62 -14.95
N LYS A 156 -1.82 1.51 -13.65
CA LYS A 156 -2.04 2.62 -12.70
C LYS A 156 -1.01 3.74 -12.95
N ALA A 157 -1.46 5.00 -12.93
CA ALA A 157 -0.65 6.20 -13.18
C ALA A 157 0.68 6.30 -12.39
N ARG A 158 0.78 5.64 -11.23
CA ARG A 158 2.02 5.60 -10.43
C ARG A 158 3.15 4.78 -11.07
N TYR A 159 2.83 3.84 -11.97
CA TYR A 159 3.79 2.99 -12.68
C TYR A 159 4.08 3.45 -14.11
N GLU A 160 3.23 4.30 -14.68
CA GLU A 160 3.49 4.96 -15.98
C GLU A 160 4.78 5.80 -15.94
N ARG A 161 5.16 6.29 -14.76
CA ARG A 161 6.38 7.08 -14.55
C ARG A 161 7.68 6.27 -14.64
N LEU A 162 7.60 4.93 -14.66
CA LEU A 162 8.77 4.09 -14.83
C LEU A 162 9.13 4.01 -16.31
N PRO A 163 10.43 4.02 -16.67
CA PRO A 163 10.85 3.77 -18.04
C PRO A 163 10.26 2.45 -18.55
N GLU A 164 9.72 2.48 -19.76
CA GLU A 164 8.89 1.40 -20.31
C GLU A 164 9.56 0.02 -20.23
N ARG A 165 10.84 -0.06 -20.60
CA ARG A 165 11.62 -1.31 -20.50
C ARG A 165 11.66 -1.89 -19.08
N MET A 166 11.79 -1.04 -18.06
CA MET A 166 11.78 -1.48 -16.67
C MET A 166 10.39 -1.90 -16.21
N ARG A 167 9.34 -1.22 -16.69
CA ARG A 167 7.95 -1.59 -16.41
C ARG A 167 7.64 -2.99 -16.96
N LEU A 168 7.92 -3.21 -18.25
CA LEU A 168 7.71 -4.49 -18.93
C LEU A 168 8.54 -5.62 -18.29
N ALA A 169 9.80 -5.35 -17.91
CA ALA A 169 10.63 -6.34 -17.24
C ALA A 169 10.06 -6.75 -15.87
N ARG A 170 9.57 -5.80 -15.08
CA ARG A 170 8.93 -6.07 -13.77
C ARG A 170 7.60 -6.79 -13.92
N GLU A 171 6.81 -6.40 -14.90
CA GLU A 171 5.53 -7.06 -15.22
C GLU A 171 5.77 -8.52 -15.56
N LYS A 172 6.63 -8.80 -16.55
CA LYS A 172 6.98 -10.16 -16.98
C LYS A 172 7.60 -11.00 -15.86
N TRP A 173 8.47 -10.42 -15.03
CA TRP A 173 9.04 -11.13 -13.88
C TRP A 173 7.95 -11.57 -12.90
N GLY A 174 7.03 -10.67 -12.55
CA GLY A 174 5.94 -10.99 -11.63
C GLY A 174 4.93 -11.97 -12.22
N GLU A 175 4.62 -11.88 -13.51
CA GLU A 175 3.77 -12.86 -14.20
C GLU A 175 4.36 -14.27 -14.15
N ASN A 176 5.64 -14.40 -14.47
CA ASN A 176 6.34 -15.67 -14.38
C ASN A 176 6.31 -16.20 -12.95
N ARG A 177 6.57 -15.33 -11.97
CA ARG A 177 6.57 -15.71 -10.56
C ARG A 177 5.18 -16.18 -10.09
N ILE A 178 4.11 -15.53 -10.53
CA ILE A 178 2.74 -15.96 -10.20
C ILE A 178 2.45 -17.34 -10.81
N LYS A 179 2.86 -17.59 -12.07
CA LYS A 179 2.69 -18.89 -12.71
C LYS A 179 3.45 -20.01 -12.00
N GLU A 180 4.64 -19.73 -11.47
CA GLU A 180 5.42 -20.67 -10.67
C GLU A 180 4.76 -20.99 -9.32
N LEU A 181 4.18 -19.98 -8.67
CA LEU A 181 3.56 -20.13 -7.34
C LEU A 181 2.20 -20.84 -7.41
N PHE A 182 1.50 -20.73 -8.54
CA PHE A 182 0.17 -21.30 -8.77
C PHE A 182 0.16 -22.06 -10.11
N PRO A 183 0.76 -23.27 -10.15
CA PRO A 183 0.81 -24.10 -11.36
C PRO A 183 -0.56 -24.61 -11.80
#